data_AF-A0A8H4W5P4-F1
#
_entry.id   AF-A0A8H4W5P4-F1
#
_cell.length_a   1.000
_cell.length_b   1.000
_cell.length_c   1.000
_cell.angle_alpha   90.00
_cell.angle_beta   90.00
_cell.angle_gamma   90.00
#
_symmetry.space_group_name_H-M   'P 1'
#
loop_
_entity.id
_entity.type
_entity.pdbx_description
1 polymer ?
#
loop_
_entity_poly.entity_id
_entity_poly.type
_entity_poly.pdbx_seq_one_letter_code
_entity_poly.pdbx_strand_id
1 'polypeptide(L)'
;MQNFSSENLKLHGQTALVTGGRINLGYHTGLRLLPCGAKVIVSTRYPRDSEIRYLAEKDSHEWTDSLKIVGADFRAASDVFYLVGVVKDILKSWALDSILKLDILINNTAQTLTDSLEKERTAVQREQRLLLNEPKSDGRFLHSGSMYQTRIRGGVPASNPLRPEQNYRLTGTIPGSTSEGHNNTAKVTPTKNTLLEITSQPKASSWMQSLDEIPYEDIISAHSINTFVPLILIRELLLVIGSPRSRTNPSSVIK
;
A
#
# COMPACT_ATOMS: atom_id res chain seq x y z
N MET A 1 -18.59 8.04 27.29
CA MET A 1 -17.99 8.50 26.00
C MET A 1 -19.00 9.43 25.36
N GLN A 2 -18.67 10.72 25.25
CA GLN A 2 -19.57 11.71 24.63
C GLN A 2 -19.80 11.34 23.17
N ASN A 3 -21.07 11.20 22.79
CA ASN A 3 -21.50 11.12 21.40
C ASN A 3 -21.12 12.44 20.73
N PHE A 4 -20.07 12.43 19.91
CA PHE A 4 -19.77 13.52 18.99
C PHE A 4 -20.85 13.51 17.89
N SER A 5 -22.04 14.02 18.20
CA SER A 5 -23.00 14.47 17.19
C SER A 5 -22.53 15.81 16.64
N SER A 6 -21.34 15.83 16.03
CA SER A 6 -20.98 16.89 15.09
C SER A 6 -22.05 16.89 14.00
N GLU A 7 -22.64 18.04 13.65
CA GLU A 7 -23.57 18.19 12.52
C GLU A 7 -23.16 17.24 11.38
N ASN A 8 -23.94 16.19 11.18
CA ASN A 8 -23.49 15.03 10.41
C ASN A 8 -23.25 15.46 8.97
N LEU A 9 -21.97 15.46 8.56
CA LEU A 9 -21.60 15.56 7.16
C LEU A 9 -22.40 14.49 6.38
N LYS A 10 -23.27 14.91 5.46
CA LYS A 10 -24.09 14.00 4.65
C LYS A 10 -23.42 13.80 3.30
N LEU A 11 -22.96 12.58 3.04
CA LEU A 11 -22.27 12.17 1.81
C LEU A 11 -23.07 11.15 0.99
N HIS A 12 -24.38 11.07 1.21
CA HIS A 12 -25.28 10.20 0.44
C HIS A 12 -25.10 10.43 -1.06
N GLY A 13 -24.89 9.34 -1.80
CA GLY A 13 -24.66 9.39 -3.25
C GLY A 13 -23.28 9.91 -3.65
N GLN A 14 -22.37 10.14 -2.71
CA GLN A 14 -20.97 10.44 -2.99
C GLN A 14 -20.15 9.15 -3.02
N THR A 15 -19.20 9.08 -3.94
CA THR A 15 -18.23 7.99 -4.02
C THR A 15 -16.84 8.46 -3.58
N ALA A 16 -16.12 7.63 -2.86
CA ALA A 16 -14.79 7.94 -2.35
C ALA A 16 -13.79 6.82 -2.65
N LEU A 17 -12.55 7.18 -2.95
CA LEU A 17 -11.40 6.28 -2.97
C LEU A 17 -10.44 6.71 -1.86
N VAL A 18 -10.16 5.80 -0.93
CA VAL A 18 -9.20 6.00 0.17
C VAL A 18 -8.04 5.03 0.00
N THR A 19 -6.84 5.55 -0.19
CA THR A 19 -5.65 4.71 -0.30
C THR A 19 -5.04 4.42 1.08
N GLY A 20 -4.69 3.16 1.33
CA GLY A 20 -4.03 2.74 2.57
C GLY A 20 -4.99 2.59 3.75
N GLY A 21 -6.20 2.08 3.53
CA GLY A 21 -7.28 2.07 4.53
C GLY A 21 -7.30 0.91 5.52
N ARG A 22 -6.21 0.14 5.67
CA ARG A 22 -6.19 -1.02 6.59
C ARG A 22 -6.07 -0.64 8.06
N ILE A 23 -5.27 0.38 8.36
CA ILE A 23 -4.92 0.81 9.72
C ILE A 23 -4.78 2.34 9.78
N ASN A 24 -4.70 2.88 11.00
CA ASN A 24 -4.38 4.28 11.30
C ASN A 24 -5.32 5.26 10.56
N LEU A 25 -4.75 6.37 10.05
CA LEU A 25 -5.52 7.47 9.46
C LEU A 25 -6.38 7.04 8.29
N GLY A 26 -5.88 6.17 7.39
CA GLY A 26 -6.66 5.67 6.26
C GLY A 26 -7.88 4.87 6.71
N TYR A 27 -7.71 4.01 7.71
CA TYR A 27 -8.80 3.22 8.29
C TYR A 27 -9.88 4.11 8.90
N HIS A 28 -9.49 5.03 9.79
CA HIS A 28 -10.42 5.97 10.42
C HIS A 28 -11.06 6.94 9.43
N THR A 29 -10.36 7.28 8.34
CA THR A 29 -10.95 8.08 7.26
C THR A 29 -12.08 7.31 6.58
N GLY A 30 -11.87 6.02 6.26
CA GLY A 30 -12.95 5.16 5.76
C GLY A 30 -14.12 5.09 6.73
N LEU A 31 -13.86 4.85 8.02
CA LEU A 31 -14.89 4.80 9.07
C LEU A 31 -15.57 6.16 9.33
N ARG A 32 -14.99 7.28 8.90
CA ARG A 32 -15.65 8.57 8.95
C ARG A 32 -16.59 8.76 7.76
N LEU A 33 -16.20 8.30 6.57
CA LEU A 33 -16.98 8.47 5.34
C LEU A 33 -18.17 7.52 5.25
N LEU A 34 -18.01 6.27 5.70
CA LEU A 34 -19.03 5.23 5.60
C LEU A 34 -20.32 5.57 6.37
N PRO A 35 -20.29 5.95 7.67
CA PRO A 35 -21.50 6.36 8.40
C PRO A 35 -22.11 7.67 7.89
N CYS A 36 -21.32 8.49 7.18
CA CYS A 36 -21.83 9.69 6.51
C CYS A 36 -22.64 9.37 5.23
N GLY A 37 -22.74 8.09 4.83
CA GLY A 37 -23.52 7.64 3.67
C GLY A 37 -22.76 7.60 2.34
N ALA A 38 -21.43 7.74 2.36
CA ALA A 38 -20.61 7.62 1.16
C ALA A 38 -20.44 6.14 0.76
N LYS A 39 -20.32 5.88 -0.55
CA LYS A 39 -19.80 4.62 -1.07
C LYS A 39 -18.28 4.70 -1.13
N VAL A 40 -17.56 3.83 -0.43
CA VAL A 40 -16.12 3.94 -0.21
C VAL A 40 -15.39 2.74 -0.79
N ILE A 41 -14.39 3.03 -1.63
CA ILE A 41 -13.40 2.07 -2.10
C ILE A 41 -12.13 2.29 -1.27
N VAL A 42 -11.64 1.24 -0.63
CA VAL A 42 -10.40 1.25 0.14
C VAL A 42 -9.35 0.43 -0.61
N SER A 43 -8.16 0.98 -0.81
CA SER A 43 -7.01 0.19 -1.27
C SER A 43 -6.06 -0.17 -0.13
N THR A 44 -5.48 -1.37 -0.19
CA THR A 44 -4.56 -1.88 0.83
C THR A 44 -3.69 -3.01 0.29
N ARG A 45 -2.50 -3.18 0.88
CA ARG A 45 -1.65 -4.37 0.63
C ARG A 45 -2.20 -5.65 1.24
N TYR A 46 -3.11 -5.57 2.21
CA TYR A 46 -3.66 -6.74 2.92
C TYR A 46 -5.20 -6.62 2.97
N PRO A 47 -5.89 -6.96 1.87
CA PRO A 47 -7.33 -6.79 1.73
C PRO A 47 -8.17 -7.61 2.73
N ARG A 48 -7.82 -8.86 3.03
CA ARG A 48 -8.54 -9.73 3.98
C ARG A 48 -8.38 -9.24 5.41
N ASP A 49 -7.18 -8.87 5.82
CA ASP A 49 -6.98 -8.26 7.14
C ASP A 49 -7.78 -6.95 7.28
N SER A 50 -7.91 -6.17 6.20
CA SER A 50 -8.74 -4.96 6.19
C SER A 50 -10.22 -5.29 6.31
N GLU A 51 -10.73 -6.25 5.56
CA GLU A 51 -12.12 -6.70 5.58
C GLU A 51 -12.55 -7.10 7.00
N ILE A 52 -11.77 -7.94 7.67
CA ILE A 52 -12.04 -8.37 9.05
C ILE A 52 -12.10 -7.18 10.01
N ARG A 53 -11.22 -6.20 9.84
CA ARG A 53 -11.20 -4.99 10.70
C ARG A 53 -12.44 -4.13 10.49
N TYR A 54 -12.88 -3.94 9.26
CA TYR A 54 -14.11 -3.19 9.00
C TYR A 54 -15.34 -3.94 9.51
N LEU A 55 -15.41 -5.26 9.30
CA LEU A 55 -16.53 -6.08 9.80
C LEU A 55 -16.60 -6.19 11.33
N ALA A 56 -15.48 -5.97 12.02
CA ALA A 56 -15.44 -5.95 13.48
C ALA A 56 -16.05 -4.67 14.09
N GLU A 57 -16.31 -3.63 13.29
CA GLU A 57 -16.94 -2.41 13.77
C GLU A 57 -18.42 -2.62 14.09
N LYS A 58 -18.90 -1.96 15.14
CA LYS A 58 -20.24 -2.20 15.72
C LYS A 58 -21.38 -1.85 14.76
N ASP A 59 -21.18 -0.81 13.97
CA ASP A 59 -22.11 -0.24 12.98
C ASP A 59 -21.84 -0.77 11.56
N SER A 60 -20.94 -1.75 11.40
CA SER A 60 -20.55 -2.28 10.08
C SER A 60 -21.74 -2.75 9.23
N HIS A 61 -22.78 -3.28 9.87
CA HIS A 61 -24.02 -3.71 9.21
C HIS A 61 -24.77 -2.58 8.49
N GLU A 62 -24.58 -1.31 8.89
CA GLU A 62 -25.27 -0.16 8.28
C GLU A 62 -24.65 0.27 6.95
N TRP A 63 -23.37 0.01 6.73
CA TRP A 63 -22.61 0.52 5.58
C TRP A 63 -21.82 -0.54 4.81
N THR A 64 -21.98 -1.82 5.17
CA THR A 64 -21.32 -2.96 4.53
C THR A 64 -21.46 -2.95 3.00
N ASP A 65 -22.66 -2.70 2.47
CA ASP A 65 -22.90 -2.71 1.01
C ASP A 65 -22.25 -1.51 0.29
N SER A 66 -21.87 -0.48 1.04
CA SER A 66 -21.21 0.74 0.56
C SER A 66 -19.69 0.64 0.58
N LEU A 67 -19.10 -0.44 1.12
CA LEU A 67 -17.64 -0.64 1.19
C LEU A 67 -17.15 -1.62 0.11
N LYS A 68 -16.09 -1.24 -0.61
CA LYS A 68 -15.27 -2.15 -1.43
C LYS A 68 -13.82 -2.07 -0.99
N ILE A 69 -13.14 -3.21 -0.93
CA ILE A 69 -11.73 -3.31 -0.57
C ILE A 69 -10.95 -3.91 -1.74
N VAL A 70 -9.88 -3.24 -2.16
CA VAL A 70 -9.06 -3.63 -3.31
C VAL A 70 -7.62 -3.83 -2.88
N GLY A 71 -7.06 -4.99 -3.24
CA GLY A 71 -5.65 -5.28 -3.05
C GLY A 71 -4.77 -4.47 -4.00
N ALA A 72 -3.79 -3.73 -3.45
CA ALA A 72 -2.80 -3.01 -4.26
C ALA A 72 -1.50 -2.78 -3.47
N ASP A 73 -0.36 -3.06 -4.11
CA ASP A 73 0.97 -2.74 -3.60
C ASP A 73 1.64 -1.67 -4.47
N PHE A 74 1.59 -0.43 -3.99
CA PHE A 74 2.06 0.77 -4.67
C PHE A 74 3.58 0.84 -4.87
N ARG A 75 4.34 -0.17 -4.42
CA ARG A 75 5.73 -0.37 -4.85
C ARG A 75 5.83 -0.82 -6.31
N ALA A 76 4.77 -1.39 -6.87
CA ALA A 76 4.68 -1.79 -8.26
C ALA A 76 3.67 -0.93 -9.01
N ALA A 77 4.11 -0.25 -10.08
CA ALA A 77 3.22 0.58 -10.90
C ALA A 77 2.06 -0.22 -11.51
N SER A 78 2.29 -1.51 -11.83
CA SER A 78 1.25 -2.44 -12.32
C SER A 78 0.03 -2.48 -11.40
N ASP A 79 0.24 -2.48 -10.09
CA ASP A 79 -0.85 -2.57 -9.11
C ASP A 79 -1.65 -1.26 -9.03
N VAL A 80 -1.03 -0.13 -9.36
CA VAL A 80 -1.71 1.18 -9.44
C VAL A 80 -2.64 1.19 -10.65
N PHE A 81 -2.16 0.76 -11.82
CA PHE A 81 -2.98 0.67 -13.03
C PHE A 81 -4.08 -0.38 -12.89
N TYR A 82 -3.78 -1.51 -12.25
CA TYR A 82 -4.80 -2.49 -11.87
C TYR A 82 -5.88 -1.88 -10.97
N LEU A 83 -5.48 -1.15 -9.91
CA LEU A 83 -6.42 -0.45 -9.03
C LEU A 83 -7.30 0.54 -9.81
N VAL A 84 -6.73 1.32 -10.74
CA VAL A 84 -7.48 2.25 -11.59
C VAL A 84 -8.58 1.52 -12.37
N GLY A 85 -8.25 0.39 -13.00
CA GLY A 85 -9.21 -0.42 -13.73
C GLY A 85 -10.35 -0.91 -12.84
N VAL A 86 -10.01 -1.50 -11.69
CA VAL A 86 -10.98 -1.99 -10.70
C VAL A 86 -11.86 -0.86 -10.16
N VAL A 87 -11.28 0.31 -9.86
CA VAL A 87 -12.04 1.48 -9.40
C VAL A 87 -13.07 1.88 -10.45
N LYS A 88 -12.67 1.98 -11.73
CA LYS A 88 -13.61 2.29 -12.82
C LYS A 88 -14.74 1.27 -12.90
N ASP A 89 -14.44 -0.03 -12.74
CA ASP A 89 -15.46 -1.08 -12.79
C ASP A 89 -16.41 -1.06 -11.58
N ILE A 90 -15.89 -0.79 -10.38
CA ILE A 90 -16.72 -0.57 -9.20
C ILE A 90 -17.63 0.65 -9.40
N LEU A 91 -17.09 1.76 -9.91
CA LEU A 91 -17.88 2.97 -10.17
C LEU A 91 -18.98 2.72 -11.21
N LYS A 92 -18.73 1.91 -12.24
CA LYS A 92 -19.78 1.47 -13.19
C LYS A 92 -20.88 0.71 -12.46
N SER A 93 -20.53 -0.23 -11.58
CA SER A 93 -21.51 -1.02 -10.83
C SER A 93 -22.38 -0.19 -9.87
N TRP A 94 -21.87 0.98 -9.46
CA TRP A 94 -22.58 1.90 -8.58
C TRP A 94 -23.34 3.01 -9.31
N ALA A 95 -23.10 3.18 -10.61
CA ALA A 95 -23.73 4.23 -11.40
C ALA A 95 -25.21 3.92 -11.66
N LEU A 96 -26.07 4.92 -11.46
CA LEU A 96 -27.51 4.83 -11.77
C LEU A 96 -27.80 5.17 -13.24
N ASP A 97 -27.09 6.16 -13.81
CA ASP A 97 -27.35 6.70 -15.15
C ASP A 97 -26.20 6.49 -16.14
N SER A 98 -25.43 5.40 -15.98
CA SER A 98 -24.20 5.13 -16.77
C SER A 98 -23.08 6.19 -16.64
N ILE A 99 -23.24 7.19 -15.75
CA ILE A 99 -22.20 8.18 -15.46
C ILE A 99 -21.33 7.67 -14.32
N LEU A 100 -20.07 7.33 -14.64
CA LEU A 100 -19.06 7.00 -13.64
C LEU A 100 -18.62 8.27 -12.94
N LYS A 101 -18.65 8.26 -11.61
CA LYS A 101 -18.25 9.42 -10.83
C LYS A 101 -17.43 9.01 -9.62
N LEU A 102 -16.32 9.70 -9.41
CA LEU A 102 -15.52 9.66 -8.19
C LEU A 102 -15.55 11.05 -7.54
N ASP A 103 -16.31 11.23 -6.46
CA ASP A 103 -16.44 12.56 -5.82
C ASP A 103 -15.23 12.91 -4.94
N ILE A 104 -14.64 11.91 -4.28
CA ILE A 104 -13.61 12.11 -3.25
C ILE A 104 -12.42 11.19 -3.53
N LEU A 105 -11.23 11.77 -3.65
CA LEU A 105 -9.96 11.02 -3.72
C LEU A 105 -9.09 11.39 -2.52
N ILE A 106 -8.78 10.40 -1.67
CA ILE A 106 -7.91 10.54 -0.50
C ILE A 106 -6.63 9.74 -0.72
N ASN A 107 -5.58 10.46 -1.12
CA ASN A 107 -4.23 9.91 -1.30
C ASN A 107 -3.50 9.79 0.05
N ASN A 108 -3.98 8.88 0.90
CA ASN A 108 -3.43 8.70 2.24
C ASN A 108 -2.25 7.71 2.30
N THR A 109 -2.11 6.78 1.34
CA THR A 109 -0.94 5.88 1.33
C THR A 109 0.34 6.70 1.21
N ALA A 110 1.23 6.51 2.19
CA ALA A 110 2.57 7.08 2.18
C ALA A 110 3.58 6.06 2.69
N GLN A 111 4.77 6.05 2.11
CA GLN A 111 5.95 5.39 2.63
C GLN A 111 6.70 6.38 3.52
N THR A 112 6.57 6.21 4.84
CA THR A 112 7.21 7.06 5.85
C THR A 112 8.19 6.29 6.73
N LEU A 113 7.88 5.04 7.05
CA LEU A 113 8.74 4.10 7.78
C LEU A 113 8.92 2.85 6.94
N THR A 114 10.14 2.32 6.90
CA THR A 114 10.40 0.97 6.39
C THR A 114 10.29 -0.02 7.53
N ASP A 115 9.27 -0.88 7.48
CA ASP A 115 9.13 -2.01 8.38
C ASP A 115 10.25 -3.03 8.14
N SER A 116 10.64 -3.76 9.18
CA SER A 116 11.55 -4.90 9.03
C SER A 116 10.93 -5.99 8.14
N LEU A 117 11.80 -6.74 7.44
CA LEU A 117 11.37 -7.86 6.60
C LEU A 117 10.60 -8.93 7.40
N GLU A 118 10.91 -9.12 8.68
CA GLU A 118 10.22 -10.06 9.56
C GLU A 118 8.77 -9.63 9.84
N LYS A 119 8.56 -8.33 10.11
CA LYS A 119 7.23 -7.77 10.32
C LYS A 119 6.40 -7.86 9.03
N GLU A 120 7.02 -7.59 7.89
CA GLU A 120 6.35 -7.73 6.59
C GLU A 120 6.01 -9.20 6.28
N ARG A 121 6.93 -10.14 6.52
CA ARG A 121 6.68 -11.59 6.38
C ARG A 121 5.50 -12.03 7.24
N THR A 122 5.46 -11.60 8.49
CA THR A 122 4.38 -11.92 9.42
C THR A 122 3.03 -11.40 8.90
N ALA A 123 3.00 -10.17 8.38
CA ALA A 123 1.79 -9.60 7.79
C ALA A 123 1.34 -10.36 6.53
N VAL A 124 2.26 -10.74 5.64
CA VAL A 124 1.96 -11.54 4.44
C VAL A 124 1.44 -12.94 4.80
N GLN A 125 2.09 -13.62 5.75
CA GLN A 125 1.64 -14.93 6.22
C GLN A 125 0.25 -14.88 6.86
N ARG A 126 -0.04 -13.82 7.62
CA ARG A 126 -1.37 -13.58 8.18
C ARG A 126 -2.41 -13.45 7.07
N GLU A 127 -2.15 -12.62 6.07
CA GLU A 127 -3.06 -12.43 4.94
C GLU A 127 -3.32 -13.73 4.17
N GLN A 128 -2.27 -14.51 3.90
CA GLN A 128 -2.39 -15.82 3.27
C GLN A 128 -3.22 -16.80 4.10
N ARG A 129 -3.04 -16.81 5.43
CA ARG A 129 -3.85 -17.63 6.34
C ARG A 129 -5.32 -17.23 6.30
N LEU A 130 -5.61 -15.93 6.28
CA LEU A 130 -6.98 -15.42 6.18
C LEU A 130 -7.63 -15.82 4.85
N LEU A 131 -6.87 -15.81 3.75
CA LEU A 131 -7.35 -16.25 2.44
C LEU A 131 -7.74 -17.74 2.43
N LEU A 132 -6.98 -18.59 3.11
CA LEU A 132 -7.23 -20.04 3.18
C LEU A 132 -8.39 -20.41 4.12
N ASN A 133 -8.46 -19.74 5.27
CA ASN A 133 -9.41 -20.10 6.34
C ASN A 133 -10.79 -19.46 6.17
N GLU A 134 -10.87 -18.30 5.50
CA GLU A 134 -12.11 -17.54 5.30
C GLU A 134 -12.47 -17.42 3.81
N PRO A 135 -12.68 -18.54 3.07
CA PRO A 135 -13.21 -18.47 1.71
C PRO A 135 -14.67 -17.96 1.66
N LYS A 136 -15.27 -17.69 2.83
CA LYS A 136 -16.68 -17.32 3.04
C LYS A 136 -16.95 -15.83 3.24
N SER A 137 -15.99 -14.93 2.96
CA SER A 137 -16.47 -13.58 2.61
C SER A 137 -17.26 -13.75 1.32
N ASP A 138 -18.49 -13.27 1.27
CA ASP A 138 -19.46 -13.47 0.19
C ASP A 138 -19.04 -12.81 -1.16
N GLY A 139 -17.75 -12.58 -1.40
CA GLY A 139 -17.20 -11.83 -2.53
C GLY A 139 -17.69 -10.38 -2.58
N ARG A 140 -18.43 -9.93 -1.56
CA ARG A 140 -19.13 -8.64 -1.58
C ARG A 140 -18.15 -7.48 -1.47
N PHE A 141 -17.13 -7.59 -0.63
CA PHE A 141 -16.18 -6.51 -0.39
C PHE A 141 -14.99 -6.56 -1.35
N LEU A 142 -14.50 -7.75 -1.67
CA LEU A 142 -13.37 -7.92 -2.58
C LEU A 142 -13.85 -7.98 -4.02
N HIS A 143 -13.19 -7.22 -4.89
CA HIS A 143 -13.48 -7.27 -6.32
C HIS A 143 -13.25 -8.69 -6.87
N SER A 144 -14.30 -9.28 -7.44
CA SER A 144 -14.28 -10.62 -8.02
C SER A 144 -13.24 -10.70 -9.14
N GLY A 145 -12.36 -11.70 -9.12
CA GLY A 145 -11.27 -11.84 -10.09
C GLY A 145 -9.97 -11.10 -9.75
N SER A 146 -9.77 -10.71 -8.48
CA SER A 146 -8.51 -10.05 -8.10
C SER A 146 -7.30 -10.98 -8.24
N MET A 147 -6.45 -10.69 -9.24
CA MET A 147 -5.14 -11.32 -9.43
C MET A 147 -4.08 -10.77 -8.46
N TYR A 148 -4.45 -9.87 -7.56
CA TYR A 148 -3.52 -9.27 -6.62
C TYR A 148 -3.03 -10.31 -5.61
N GLN A 149 -1.71 -10.42 -5.48
CA GLN A 149 -1.07 -11.23 -4.46
C GLN A 149 -0.17 -10.37 -3.59
N THR A 150 -0.22 -10.58 -2.28
CA THR A 150 0.63 -9.89 -1.31
C THR A 150 2.08 -10.32 -1.44
N ARG A 151 2.99 -9.34 -1.43
CA ARG A 151 4.43 -9.57 -1.63
C ARG A 151 5.25 -8.90 -0.54
N ILE A 152 6.40 -9.48 -0.25
CA ILE A 152 7.43 -8.89 0.62
C ILE A 152 8.30 -7.94 -0.23
N ARG A 153 8.86 -6.89 0.37
CA ARG A 153 9.79 -5.98 -0.31
C ARG A 153 10.97 -6.77 -0.90
N GLY A 154 11.33 -6.47 -2.15
CA GLY A 154 12.41 -7.18 -2.86
C GLY A 154 12.07 -8.63 -3.27
N GLY A 155 10.90 -9.14 -2.90
CA GLY A 155 10.42 -10.49 -3.22
C GLY A 155 9.81 -10.63 -4.61
N VAL A 156 10.42 -10.04 -5.64
CA VAL A 156 10.05 -10.35 -7.03
C VAL A 156 10.49 -11.79 -7.33
N PRO A 157 9.66 -12.66 -7.92
CA PRO A 157 10.17 -13.86 -8.56
C PRO A 157 10.99 -13.41 -9.76
N ALA A 158 12.32 -13.46 -9.62
CA ALA A 158 13.34 -13.40 -10.67
C ALA A 158 12.94 -12.67 -11.97
N SER A 159 12.65 -11.37 -11.90
CA SER A 159 12.57 -10.51 -13.09
C SER A 159 12.76 -9.05 -12.70
N ASN A 160 13.90 -8.74 -12.08
CA ASN A 160 14.35 -7.36 -11.93
C ASN A 160 15.61 -7.18 -12.79
N PRO A 161 15.56 -6.46 -13.93
CA PRO A 161 16.71 -6.25 -14.81
C PRO A 161 17.77 -5.29 -14.22
N LEU A 162 17.55 -4.79 -13.00
CA LEU A 162 18.40 -3.80 -12.32
C LEU A 162 18.98 -4.34 -11.00
N ARG A 163 19.20 -5.65 -10.86
CA ARG A 163 20.18 -6.10 -9.86
C ARG A 163 21.55 -5.69 -10.37
N PRO A 164 22.29 -4.79 -9.69
CA PRO A 164 23.71 -4.68 -9.96
C PRO A 164 24.28 -6.05 -9.57
N GLU A 165 24.83 -6.78 -10.53
CA GLU A 165 25.71 -7.87 -10.16
C GLU A 165 26.78 -7.29 -9.23
N GLN A 166 26.94 -7.87 -8.05
CA GLN A 166 28.05 -7.59 -7.13
C GLN A 166 29.36 -8.14 -7.72
N ASN A 167 29.69 -7.74 -8.94
CA ASN A 167 30.90 -8.08 -9.67
C ASN A 167 31.58 -6.80 -10.18
N TYR A 168 31.74 -5.79 -9.31
CA TYR A 168 32.84 -4.84 -9.48
C TYR A 168 34.06 -5.38 -8.72
N ARG A 169 34.65 -6.46 -9.24
CA ARG A 169 36.09 -6.62 -9.05
C ARG A 169 36.73 -5.52 -9.89
N LEU A 170 37.21 -4.47 -9.23
CA LEU A 170 38.17 -3.54 -9.82
C LEU A 170 39.44 -4.33 -10.17
N THR A 171 39.45 -5.01 -11.32
CA THR A 171 40.69 -5.44 -11.97
C THR A 171 41.30 -4.22 -12.65
N GLY A 172 41.76 -3.29 -11.83
CA GLY A 172 42.67 -2.23 -12.25
C GLY A 172 44.07 -2.81 -12.26
N THR A 173 44.47 -3.42 -13.36
CA THR A 173 45.88 -3.74 -13.64
C THR A 173 46.61 -2.40 -13.83
N ILE A 174 47.31 -1.93 -12.79
CA ILE A 174 48.32 -0.87 -12.93
C ILE A 174 49.65 -1.58 -13.21
N PRO A 175 50.29 -1.39 -14.38
CA PRO A 175 51.60 -1.94 -14.63
C PRO A 175 52.68 -1.06 -13.99
N GLY A 176 53.46 -1.65 -13.09
CA GLY A 176 54.86 -1.32 -12.85
C GLY A 176 55.16 -0.11 -11.96
N SER A 177 55.49 -0.37 -10.70
CA SER A 177 56.69 0.21 -10.07
C SER A 177 57.14 -0.63 -8.88
N THR A 178 58.44 -0.85 -8.83
CA THR A 178 59.24 -1.67 -7.92
C THR A 178 59.47 -1.01 -6.56
N SER A 179 59.38 -1.78 -5.47
CA SER A 179 60.21 -1.72 -4.23
C SER A 179 59.62 -2.71 -3.22
N GLU A 180 60.29 -3.85 -3.00
CA GLU A 180 61.22 -4.12 -1.88
C GLU A 180 60.55 -4.27 -0.50
N GLY A 181 60.64 -5.52 0.00
CA GLY A 181 60.78 -5.84 1.43
C GLY A 181 59.54 -5.69 2.31
N HIS A 182 59.00 -6.81 2.78
CA HIS A 182 59.16 -7.25 4.18
C HIS A 182 58.41 -8.58 4.38
N ASN A 183 59.19 -9.59 4.73
CA ASN A 183 58.75 -10.91 5.09
C ASN A 183 57.99 -10.85 6.42
N ASN A 184 56.80 -11.45 6.49
CA ASN A 184 56.28 -11.96 7.75
C ASN A 184 55.41 -13.20 7.50
N THR A 185 56.05 -14.34 7.75
CA THR A 185 55.45 -15.67 7.89
C THR A 185 54.52 -15.68 9.11
N ALA A 186 53.21 -15.78 8.89
CA ALA A 186 52.25 -16.11 9.95
C ALA A 186 51.46 -17.36 9.55
N LYS A 187 51.72 -18.43 10.31
CA LYS A 187 51.08 -19.75 10.30
C LYS A 187 49.55 -19.66 10.23
N VAL A 188 48.97 -20.34 9.25
CA VAL A 188 47.57 -20.76 9.27
C VAL A 188 47.41 -21.86 10.31
N THR A 189 46.60 -21.61 11.34
CA THR A 189 46.07 -22.66 12.24
C THR A 189 44.56 -22.42 12.36
N PRO A 190 43.68 -23.39 12.03
CA PRO A 190 42.25 -23.20 12.11
C PRO A 190 41.80 -23.49 13.54
N THR A 191 41.30 -22.49 14.26
CA THR A 191 40.80 -22.71 15.63
C THR A 191 39.45 -22.07 15.85
N LYS A 192 38.45 -22.97 15.94
CA LYS A 192 37.21 -22.91 16.72
C LYS A 192 36.15 -21.88 16.33
N ASN A 193 35.02 -22.45 15.92
CA ASN A 193 33.66 -21.93 15.99
C ASN A 193 33.43 -21.12 17.26
N THR A 194 33.58 -19.80 17.18
CA THR A 194 32.87 -18.90 18.07
C THR A 194 31.55 -18.61 17.38
N LEU A 195 30.52 -19.31 17.84
CA LEU A 195 29.14 -18.91 17.62
C LEU A 195 29.03 -17.50 18.21
N LEU A 196 29.23 -16.48 17.36
CA LEU A 196 28.88 -15.12 17.70
C LEU A 196 27.36 -15.14 17.84
N GLU A 197 26.89 -15.31 19.07
CA GLU A 197 25.59 -14.80 19.46
C GLU A 197 25.60 -13.31 19.13
N ILE A 198 25.15 -13.00 17.92
CA ILE A 198 24.73 -11.66 17.56
C ILE A 198 23.48 -11.44 18.42
N THR A 199 23.69 -10.99 19.65
CA THR A 199 22.66 -10.26 20.40
C THR A 199 22.23 -9.13 19.49
N SER A 200 21.13 -9.35 18.76
CA SER A 200 20.56 -8.39 17.84
C SER A 200 20.04 -7.22 18.68
N GLN A 201 20.89 -6.21 18.87
CA GLN A 201 20.43 -4.91 19.29
C GLN A 201 19.25 -4.52 18.38
N PRO A 202 18.14 -4.00 18.92
CA PRO A 202 17.01 -3.60 18.10
C PRO A 202 17.54 -2.62 17.05
N LYS A 203 17.49 -3.04 15.78
CA LYS A 203 17.97 -2.22 14.67
C LYS A 203 17.21 -0.89 14.73
N ALA A 204 17.95 0.22 14.79
CA ALA A 204 17.36 1.55 14.86
C ALA A 204 16.36 1.74 13.71
N SER A 205 15.29 2.49 13.97
CA SER A 205 14.23 2.67 12.97
C SER A 205 14.75 3.36 11.72
N SER A 206 14.05 3.22 10.59
CA SER A 206 14.46 3.89 9.35
C SER A 206 14.44 5.43 9.43
N TRP A 207 13.89 5.99 10.52
CA TRP A 207 13.93 7.44 10.78
C TRP A 207 15.25 7.92 11.39
N MET A 208 16.05 7.01 11.94
CA MET A 208 17.30 7.32 12.63
C MET A 208 18.54 7.02 11.77
N GLN A 209 18.33 6.59 10.52
CA GLN A 209 19.41 6.24 9.61
C GLN A 209 20.14 7.47 9.08
N SER A 210 21.45 7.35 8.94
CA SER A 210 22.28 8.28 8.16
C SER A 210 22.05 8.08 6.66
N LEU A 211 22.34 9.09 5.84
CA LEU A 211 22.02 9.08 4.41
C LEU A 211 22.67 7.91 3.64
N ASP A 212 23.88 7.50 4.03
CA ASP A 212 24.62 6.38 3.47
C ASP A 212 24.09 4.99 3.90
N GLU A 213 23.29 4.95 4.96
CA GLU A 213 22.68 3.72 5.49
C GLU A 213 21.32 3.40 4.83
N ILE A 214 20.74 4.36 4.07
CA ILE A 214 19.41 4.21 3.47
C ILE A 214 19.52 3.31 2.23
N PRO A 215 18.85 2.15 2.21
CA PRO A 215 18.85 1.29 1.03
C PRO A 215 18.19 2.00 -0.17
N TYR A 216 18.72 1.84 -1.37
CA TYR A 216 18.12 2.43 -2.57
C TYR A 216 16.68 1.93 -2.81
N GLU A 217 16.34 0.70 -2.40
CA GLU A 217 14.97 0.20 -2.49
C GLU A 217 13.96 1.04 -1.68
N ASP A 218 14.40 1.67 -0.60
CA ASP A 218 13.56 2.50 0.27
C ASP A 218 13.34 3.87 -0.37
N ILE A 219 14.38 4.44 -0.98
CA ILE A 219 14.29 5.69 -1.76
C ILE A 219 13.35 5.50 -2.95
N ILE A 220 13.52 4.41 -3.70
CA ILE A 220 12.65 4.08 -4.83
C ILE A 220 11.21 3.89 -4.35
N SER A 221 11.00 3.09 -3.29
CA SER A 221 9.66 2.87 -2.73
C SER A 221 9.00 4.18 -2.29
N ALA A 222 9.76 5.08 -1.64
CA ALA A 222 9.26 6.38 -1.21
C ALA A 222 8.81 7.24 -2.40
N HIS A 223 9.61 7.32 -3.47
CA HIS A 223 9.23 8.09 -4.67
C HIS A 223 8.07 7.43 -5.43
N SER A 224 8.07 6.10 -5.55
CA SER A 224 6.95 5.35 -6.15
C SER A 224 5.64 5.64 -5.43
N ILE A 225 5.62 5.53 -4.10
CA ILE A 225 4.40 5.64 -3.30
C ILE A 225 3.98 7.10 -3.11
N ASN A 226 4.91 7.98 -2.74
CA ASN A 226 4.57 9.34 -2.31
C ASN A 226 4.44 10.32 -3.50
N THR A 227 5.09 10.03 -4.63
CA THR A 227 5.14 10.93 -5.78
C THR A 227 4.41 10.35 -7.00
N PHE A 228 4.79 9.16 -7.45
CA PHE A 228 4.25 8.62 -8.71
C PHE A 228 2.82 8.11 -8.58
N VAL A 229 2.47 7.43 -7.47
CA VAL A 229 1.11 6.91 -7.31
C VAL A 229 0.04 8.02 -7.30
N PRO A 230 0.16 9.12 -6.52
CA PRO A 230 -0.80 10.21 -6.59
C PRO A 230 -0.94 10.78 -8.01
N LEU A 231 0.17 10.95 -8.73
CA LEU A 231 0.17 11.42 -10.12
C LEU A 231 -0.61 10.48 -11.04
N ILE A 232 -0.34 9.17 -10.98
CA ILE A 232 -1.02 8.15 -11.80
C ILE A 232 -2.52 8.14 -11.48
N LEU A 233 -2.89 8.11 -10.19
CA LEU A 233 -4.29 8.08 -9.77
C LEU A 233 -5.04 9.31 -10.27
N ILE A 234 -4.49 10.51 -10.08
CA ILE A 234 -5.11 11.75 -10.54
C ILE A 234 -5.26 11.73 -12.06
N ARG A 235 -4.18 11.42 -12.80
CA ARG A 235 -4.19 11.42 -14.27
C ARG A 235 -5.23 10.45 -14.83
N GLU A 236 -5.23 9.22 -14.34
CA GLU A 236 -6.06 8.14 -14.91
C GLU A 236 -7.52 8.19 -14.48
N LEU A 237 -7.81 8.81 -13.33
CA LEU A 237 -9.16 8.99 -12.80
C LEU A 237 -9.72 10.40 -13.08
N LEU A 238 -8.96 11.30 -13.71
CA LEU A 238 -9.38 12.69 -13.94
C LEU A 238 -10.74 12.78 -14.64
N LEU A 239 -10.97 11.93 -15.65
CA LEU A 239 -12.22 11.90 -16.41
C LEU A 239 -13.45 11.50 -15.57
N VAL A 240 -13.25 10.77 -14.47
CA VAL A 240 -14.33 10.37 -13.55
C VAL A 240 -14.41 11.27 -12.30
N ILE A 241 -13.35 12.04 -11.99
CA ILE A 241 -13.24 12.92 -10.81
C ILE A 241 -14.00 14.26 -10.94
N GLY A 242 -14.70 14.50 -12.06
CA GLY A 242 -15.27 15.83 -12.32
C GLY A 242 -16.54 15.86 -13.16
N SER A 243 -17.27 14.74 -13.29
CA SER A 243 -18.49 14.76 -14.10
C SER A 243 -19.49 15.76 -13.50
N PRO A 244 -19.92 16.79 -14.26
CA PRO A 244 -20.67 17.91 -13.72
C PRO A 244 -21.98 17.42 -13.11
N ARG A 245 -22.27 17.83 -11.87
CA ARG A 245 -23.62 17.67 -11.32
C ARG A 245 -24.58 18.34 -12.29
N SER A 246 -25.56 17.60 -12.81
CA SER A 246 -26.83 18.22 -13.14
C SER A 246 -27.34 18.79 -11.82
N ARG A 247 -27.13 20.10 -11.61
CA ARG A 247 -27.81 20.83 -10.57
C ARG A 247 -29.28 20.75 -10.94
N THR A 248 -30.01 19.82 -10.33
CA THR A 248 -31.46 19.93 -10.26
C THR A 248 -31.73 21.20 -9.45
N ASN A 249 -32.00 22.30 -10.15
CA ASN A 249 -32.54 23.50 -9.52
C ASN A 249 -33.80 23.07 -8.75
N PRO A 250 -33.90 23.32 -7.45
CA PRO A 250 -35.17 23.20 -6.75
C PRO A 250 -36.02 24.42 -7.14
N SER A 251 -36.48 24.45 -8.39
CA SER A 251 -37.48 25.40 -8.86
C SER A 251 -38.83 24.71 -8.89
N SER A 252 -39.46 24.56 -7.72
CA SER A 252 -40.92 24.38 -7.58
C SER A 252 -41.40 24.28 -6.12
N VAL A 253 -41.34 25.37 -5.36
CA VAL A 253 -42.29 25.63 -4.25
C VAL A 253 -42.46 27.15 -4.16
N ILE A 254 -43.60 27.84 -4.24
CA ILE A 254 -45.03 27.66 -4.53
C ILE A 254 -45.51 29.09 -4.90
N LYS A 255 -46.55 29.22 -5.75
CA LYS A 255 -47.29 30.47 -5.98
C LYS A 255 -48.09 30.89 -4.75
#